data_AF-A0A326QBG9-F1
#
_entry.id   AF-A0A326QBG9-F1
#
_cell.length_a   1.000
_cell.length_b   1.000
_cell.length_c   1.000
_cell.angle_alpha   90.00
_cell.angle_beta   90.00
_cell.angle_gamma   90.00
#
_symmetry.space_group_name_H-M   'P 1'
#
loop_
_entity.id
_entity.type
_entity.pdbx_description
1 polymer ?
#
loop_
_entity_poly.entity_id
_entity_poly.type
_entity_poly.pdbx_seq_one_letter_code
_entity_poly.pdbx_strand_id
1 'polypeptide(L)'
;MPSRKPGSLPHRFLMVAAASVLLAPAALPAGSATQAMQIQTEFLQHCGEPIQVEGYILAPGDVLELRMLHSSAQPLGGSLEILSDGTASLALIGSAKLSGLTLSQAERWLTQLYKQVLLRPELTLRIVRMSPCLRRG
;
A
#
# COMPACT_ATOMS: atom_id res chain seq x y z
N MET A 1 29.55 -31.92 -27.08
CA MET A 1 28.76 -30.78 -26.57
C MET A 1 28.55 -30.95 -25.07
N PRO A 2 28.60 -29.86 -24.29
CA PRO A 2 29.42 -29.68 -23.06
C PRO A 2 28.56 -29.84 -21.78
N SER A 3 29.00 -29.77 -20.51
CA SER A 3 30.27 -29.42 -19.86
C SER A 3 30.15 -29.85 -18.38
N ARG A 4 31.06 -30.71 -17.89
CA ARG A 4 31.39 -30.78 -16.45
C ARG A 4 32.66 -29.95 -16.26
N LYS A 5 32.58 -28.81 -15.56
CA LYS A 5 33.78 -28.10 -15.10
C LYS A 5 34.15 -28.58 -13.70
N PRO A 6 35.30 -29.23 -13.51
CA PRO A 6 35.86 -29.47 -12.19
C PRO A 6 36.59 -28.22 -11.67
N GLY A 7 36.63 -28.10 -10.36
CA GLY A 7 37.32 -27.03 -9.65
C GLY A 7 38.80 -26.95 -9.99
N SER A 8 39.31 -25.72 -9.99
CA SER A 8 40.72 -25.41 -10.06
C SER A 8 40.99 -24.18 -9.20
N LEU A 9 41.53 -24.45 -8.02
CA LEU A 9 42.42 -23.53 -7.32
C LEU A 9 43.82 -24.14 -7.47
N PRO A 10 44.82 -23.34 -7.81
CA PRO A 10 45.92 -23.30 -6.88
C PRO A 10 46.49 -21.91 -6.62
N HIS A 11 47.04 -21.83 -5.41
CA HIS A 11 47.69 -20.73 -4.74
C HIS A 11 48.69 -19.97 -5.58
N ARG A 12 48.65 -18.64 -5.50
CA ARG A 12 49.86 -17.81 -5.52
C ARG A 12 49.74 -16.71 -4.46
N PHE A 13 50.19 -17.06 -3.27
CA PHE A 13 50.78 -16.11 -2.34
C PHE A 13 51.96 -15.44 -3.06
N LEU A 14 51.88 -14.12 -3.27
CA LEU A 14 53.08 -13.30 -3.41
C LEU A 14 52.81 -11.96 -2.73
N MET A 15 53.46 -11.79 -1.58
CA MET A 15 53.78 -10.48 -1.02
C MET A 15 54.40 -9.57 -2.09
N VAL A 16 54.31 -8.25 -1.91
CA VAL A 16 55.48 -7.37 -1.64
C VAL A 16 55.10 -5.88 -1.83
N ALA A 17 55.67 -5.07 -0.94
CA ALA A 17 55.98 -3.64 -1.02
C ALA A 17 54.80 -2.64 -1.04
N ALA A 18 54.58 -1.90 0.04
CA ALA A 18 55.32 -0.71 0.48
C ALA A 18 54.91 0.56 -0.30
N ALA A 19 54.20 1.46 0.37
CA ALA A 19 54.32 2.90 0.17
C ALA A 19 53.65 3.62 1.35
N SER A 20 54.49 4.31 2.13
CA SER A 20 54.13 5.25 3.18
C SER A 20 53.06 6.23 2.69
N VAL A 21 51.95 6.35 3.42
CA VAL A 21 51.01 7.46 3.22
C VAL A 21 51.31 8.51 4.27
N LEU A 22 51.60 9.71 3.77
CA LEU A 22 51.97 10.90 4.49
C LEU A 22 50.91 11.33 5.52
N LEU A 23 51.45 11.84 6.63
CA LEU A 23 50.84 12.77 7.58
C LEU A 23 49.99 13.83 6.86
N ALA A 24 48.68 13.86 7.12
CA ALA A 24 47.78 14.95 6.72
C ALA A 24 47.21 15.65 7.97
N PRO A 25 47.08 16.99 7.96
CA PRO A 25 46.78 17.79 9.13
C PRO A 25 45.29 17.73 9.52
N ALA A 26 45.03 17.92 10.81
CA ALA A 26 43.72 18.09 11.39
C ALA A 26 42.95 19.25 10.72
N ALA A 27 42.01 18.91 9.84
CA ALA A 27 41.00 19.86 9.37
C ALA A 27 39.86 19.90 10.40
N LEU A 28 39.74 21.06 11.04
CA LEU A 28 38.64 21.46 11.91
C LEU A 28 37.29 21.24 11.19
N PRO A 29 36.27 20.61 11.81
CA PRO A 29 34.92 20.66 11.27
C PRO A 29 34.35 22.06 11.50
N ALA A 30 34.48 22.93 10.48
CA ALA A 30 33.73 24.17 10.40
C ALA A 30 32.24 23.84 10.31
N GLY A 31 31.47 24.47 11.21
CA GLY A 31 30.04 24.24 11.36
C GLY A 31 29.22 24.54 10.10
N SER A 32 28.14 23.76 9.98
CA SER A 32 26.79 24.25 9.77
C SER A 32 26.58 25.34 8.72
N ALA A 33 26.50 24.94 7.45
CA ALA A 33 25.68 25.63 6.46
C ALA A 33 25.51 24.75 5.22
N THR A 34 24.37 24.05 5.14
CA THR A 34 23.67 23.57 3.92
C THR A 34 22.98 22.24 4.22
N GLN A 35 21.94 22.32 5.04
CA GLN A 35 20.80 21.41 4.94
C GLN A 35 19.57 22.28 4.68
N ALA A 36 19.59 22.94 3.53
CA ALA A 36 18.46 23.68 2.98
C ALA A 36 18.28 23.26 1.52
N MET A 37 18.24 21.94 1.27
CA MET A 37 17.93 21.38 -0.05
C MET A 37 17.48 19.92 0.05
N GLN A 38 16.65 19.56 1.04
CA GLN A 38 15.97 18.26 1.09
C GLN A 38 14.47 18.42 1.34
N ILE A 39 13.84 19.46 0.78
CA ILE A 39 12.38 19.56 0.67
C ILE A 39 12.02 19.56 -0.81
N GLN A 40 12.57 18.64 -1.60
CA GLN A 40 12.09 18.45 -2.96
C GLN A 40 12.09 16.95 -3.26
N THR A 41 10.87 16.41 -3.28
CA THR A 41 10.44 15.13 -3.89
C THR A 41 9.91 14.07 -2.91
N GLU A 42 8.94 14.43 -2.06
CA GLU A 42 8.05 13.43 -1.43
C GLU A 42 6.55 13.70 -1.70
N PHE A 43 6.24 14.67 -2.56
CA PHE A 43 4.86 15.15 -2.77
C PHE A 43 4.11 14.51 -3.95
N LEU A 44 4.69 13.53 -4.66
CA LEU A 44 4.05 12.93 -5.85
C LEU A 44 3.79 11.42 -5.75
N GLN A 45 3.76 10.83 -4.55
CA GLN A 45 3.62 9.37 -4.42
C GLN A 45 2.49 8.86 -3.52
N HIS A 46 1.67 9.72 -2.91
CA HIS A 46 0.55 9.26 -2.07
C HIS A 46 -0.76 8.94 -2.84
N CYS A 47 -0.76 9.00 -4.17
CA CYS A 47 -1.87 8.49 -4.98
C CYS A 47 -1.57 7.04 -5.42
N GLY A 48 -1.86 6.04 -4.59
CA GLY A 48 -1.88 4.66 -5.08
C GLY A 48 -1.61 3.53 -4.10
N GLU A 49 -1.47 3.77 -2.79
CA GLU A 49 -1.41 2.67 -1.84
C GLU A 49 -2.77 2.47 -1.17
N PRO A 50 -3.36 1.27 -1.22
CA PRO A 50 -4.69 1.08 -0.64
C PRO A 50 -4.54 1.01 0.87
N ILE A 51 -4.78 2.14 1.53
CA ILE A 51 -4.58 2.32 2.97
C ILE A 51 -5.77 1.73 3.71
N GLN A 52 -5.51 0.75 4.58
CA GLN A 52 -6.45 0.30 5.61
C GLN A 52 -6.41 1.32 6.76
N VAL A 53 -7.03 2.48 6.55
CA VAL A 53 -7.06 3.54 7.57
C VAL A 53 -8.10 3.16 8.62
N GLU A 54 -7.63 2.58 9.72
CA GLU A 54 -8.47 2.33 10.89
C GLU A 54 -9.05 3.68 11.37
N GLY A 55 -10.38 3.80 11.37
CA GLY A 55 -11.07 5.05 11.71
C GLY A 55 -11.38 6.00 10.54
N TYR A 56 -11.06 5.65 9.29
CA TYR A 56 -11.56 6.40 8.13
C TYR A 56 -13.05 6.16 7.93
N ILE A 57 -13.78 7.26 7.77
CA ILE A 57 -15.22 7.27 7.53
C ILE A 57 -15.44 7.34 6.03
N LEU A 58 -16.22 6.40 5.51
CA LEU A 58 -16.54 6.31 4.10
C LEU A 58 -17.37 7.52 3.64
N ALA A 59 -16.87 8.19 2.61
CA ALA A 59 -17.49 9.37 2.01
C ALA A 59 -18.03 9.05 0.59
N PRO A 60 -19.01 9.83 0.11
CA PRO A 60 -19.42 9.77 -1.29
C PRO A 60 -18.25 10.05 -2.23
N GLY A 61 -18.13 9.27 -3.31
CA GLY A 61 -17.03 9.34 -4.27
C GLY A 61 -15.81 8.49 -3.92
N ASP A 62 -15.81 7.80 -2.78
CA ASP A 62 -14.78 6.82 -2.47
C ASP A 62 -14.96 5.54 -3.29
N VAL A 63 -13.84 4.98 -3.75
CA VAL A 63 -13.80 3.70 -4.45
C VAL A 63 -13.17 2.67 -3.52
N LEU A 64 -13.92 1.60 -3.27
CA LEU A 64 -13.55 0.49 -2.42
C LEU A 64 -13.39 -0.78 -3.26
N GLU A 65 -12.52 -1.66 -2.84
CA GLU A 65 -12.46 -3.05 -3.30
C GLU A 65 -13.16 -3.91 -2.26
N LEU A 66 -14.17 -4.66 -2.70
CA LEU A 66 -14.79 -5.72 -1.91
C LEU A 66 -14.20 -7.06 -2.35
N ARG A 67 -13.60 -7.75 -1.39
CA ARG A 67 -13.06 -9.09 -1.58
C ARG A 67 -13.80 -10.06 -0.70
N MET A 68 -14.41 -11.07 -1.30
CA MET A 68 -14.99 -12.19 -0.56
C MET A 68 -13.88 -13.17 -0.20
N LEU A 69 -13.85 -13.66 1.05
CA LEU A 69 -12.84 -14.60 1.53
C LEU A 69 -13.17 -16.05 1.16
N HIS A 70 -14.40 -16.31 0.74
CA HIS A 70 -14.87 -17.65 0.38
C HIS A 70 -14.90 -17.88 -1.13
N SER A 71 -14.34 -19.00 -1.59
CA SER A 71 -14.16 -19.28 -3.02
C SER A 71 -15.45 -19.31 -3.84
N SER A 72 -16.58 -19.75 -3.27
CA SER A 72 -17.87 -19.75 -4.00
C SER A 72 -18.49 -18.37 -4.15
N ALA A 73 -18.09 -17.41 -3.32
CA ALA A 73 -18.60 -16.05 -3.31
C ALA A 73 -17.64 -15.05 -3.97
N GLN A 74 -16.43 -15.48 -4.34
CA GLN A 74 -15.43 -14.67 -5.04
C GLN A 74 -15.94 -13.84 -6.24
N PRO A 75 -16.83 -14.35 -7.12
CA PRO A 75 -17.36 -13.55 -8.23
C PRO A 75 -18.34 -12.43 -7.81
N LEU A 76 -18.77 -12.42 -6.54
CA LEU A 76 -19.60 -11.33 -5.97
C LEU A 76 -18.75 -10.15 -5.50
N GLY A 77 -17.43 -10.37 -5.35
CA GLY A 77 -16.46 -9.33 -5.07
C GLY A 77 -16.14 -8.47 -6.28
N GLY A 78 -15.58 -7.29 -6.04
CA GLY A 78 -15.19 -6.36 -7.09
C GLY A 78 -14.93 -4.95 -6.59
N SER A 79 -14.65 -4.05 -7.52
CA SER A 79 -14.57 -2.62 -7.23
C SER A 79 -15.97 -2.05 -7.08
N LEU A 80 -16.23 -1.36 -5.98
CA LEU A 80 -17.47 -0.64 -5.72
C LEU A 80 -17.18 0.84 -5.50
N GLU A 81 -18.05 1.67 -6.04
CA GLU A 81 -18.00 3.11 -5.88
C GLU A 81 -19.16 3.53 -4.99
N ILE A 82 -18.88 4.42 -4.03
CA ILE A 82 -19.92 5.06 -3.23
C ILE A 82 -20.45 6.23 -4.03
N LEU A 83 -21.72 6.17 -4.42
CA LEU A 83 -22.42 7.22 -5.15
C LEU A 83 -22.64 8.46 -4.28
N SER A 84 -23.02 9.58 -4.91
CA SER A 84 -23.27 10.88 -4.26
C SER A 84 -24.35 10.86 -3.16
N ASP A 85 -25.28 9.91 -3.21
CA ASP A 85 -26.31 9.67 -2.20
C ASP A 85 -25.81 8.83 -1.00
N GLY A 86 -24.56 8.36 -1.06
CA GLY A 86 -23.90 7.57 -0.02
C GLY A 86 -24.22 6.08 -0.06
N THR A 87 -24.82 5.60 -1.14
CA THR A 87 -25.03 4.17 -1.39
C THR A 87 -23.96 3.60 -2.32
N ALA A 88 -23.78 2.30 -2.31
CA ALA A 88 -22.96 1.57 -3.28
C ALA A 88 -23.79 0.45 -3.92
N SER A 89 -23.41 0.07 -5.13
CA SER A 89 -24.03 -1.04 -5.86
C SER A 89 -23.31 -2.35 -5.53
N LEU A 90 -24.07 -3.34 -5.05
CA LEU A 90 -23.59 -4.65 -4.64
C LEU A 90 -24.24 -5.75 -5.46
N ALA A 91 -23.47 -6.79 -5.78
CA ALA A 91 -23.99 -7.98 -6.45
C ALA A 91 -25.04 -8.69 -5.58
N LEU A 92 -26.12 -9.18 -6.19
CA LEU A 92 -27.28 -9.87 -5.57
C LEU A 92 -28.18 -9.01 -4.68
N ILE A 93 -27.64 -7.96 -4.08
CA ILE A 93 -28.38 -7.08 -3.15
C ILE A 93 -28.95 -5.85 -3.87
N GLY A 94 -28.19 -5.28 -4.79
CA GLY A 94 -28.47 -3.95 -5.35
C GLY A 94 -27.84 -2.85 -4.52
N SER A 95 -28.61 -1.80 -4.18
CA SER A 95 -28.07 -0.61 -3.50
C SER A 95 -28.05 -0.77 -1.98
N ALA A 96 -26.91 -0.51 -1.33
CA ALA A 96 -26.82 -0.42 0.13
C ALA A 96 -26.10 0.85 0.59
N LYS A 97 -26.56 1.43 1.70
CA LYS A 97 -26.00 2.66 2.28
C LYS A 97 -24.71 2.36 3.05
N LEU A 98 -23.60 2.97 2.63
CA LEU A 98 -22.26 2.78 3.22
C LEU A 98 -21.66 4.07 3.77
N SER A 99 -22.13 5.23 3.31
CA SER A 99 -21.60 6.52 3.77
C SER A 99 -21.84 6.73 5.26
N GLY A 100 -20.84 7.33 5.93
CA GLY A 100 -20.87 7.59 7.36
C GLY A 100 -20.47 6.38 8.22
N LEU A 101 -20.24 5.22 7.61
CA LEU A 101 -19.67 4.06 8.28
C LEU A 101 -18.15 4.08 8.17
N THR A 102 -17.48 3.53 9.17
CA THR A 102 -16.05 3.18 9.04
C THR A 102 -15.90 1.92 8.19
N LEU A 103 -14.71 1.66 7.65
CA LEU A 103 -14.39 0.43 6.92
C LEU A 103 -14.89 -0.83 7.66
N SER A 104 -14.49 -1.02 8.92
CA SER A 104 -14.85 -2.22 9.68
C SER A 104 -16.31 -2.21 10.19
N GLN A 105 -17.00 -1.07 10.22
CA GLN A 105 -18.46 -1.05 10.38
C GLN A 105 -19.18 -1.45 9.09
N ALA A 106 -18.73 -0.94 7.95
CA ALA A 106 -19.26 -1.29 6.65
C ALA A 106 -19.09 -2.79 6.40
N GLU A 107 -17.90 -3.36 6.63
CA GLU A 107 -17.67 -4.81 6.51
C GLU A 107 -18.68 -5.62 7.29
N ARG A 108 -18.84 -5.33 8.59
CA ARG A 108 -19.82 -6.02 9.45
C ARG A 108 -21.25 -5.86 8.95
N TRP A 109 -21.61 -4.66 8.49
CA TRP A 109 -22.92 -4.37 7.93
C TRP A 109 -23.19 -5.18 6.65
N LEU A 110 -22.27 -5.16 5.68
CA LEU A 110 -22.37 -5.95 4.46
C LEU A 110 -22.42 -7.44 4.77
N THR A 111 -21.56 -7.93 5.66
CA THR A 111 -21.57 -9.32 6.10
C THR A 111 -22.95 -9.72 6.61
N GLN A 112 -23.57 -8.91 7.46
CA GLN A 112 -24.90 -9.19 7.99
C GLN A 112 -25.96 -9.15 6.88
N LEU A 113 -25.83 -8.21 5.95
CA LEU A 113 -26.77 -8.05 4.86
C LEU A 113 -26.71 -9.25 3.88
N TYR A 114 -25.52 -9.75 3.57
CA TYR A 114 -25.33 -10.95 2.75
C TYR A 114 -25.74 -12.25 3.46
N LYS A 115 -25.85 -12.30 4.80
CA LYS A 115 -26.30 -13.51 5.51
C LYS A 115 -27.72 -13.93 5.16
N GLN A 116 -28.51 -13.03 4.61
CA GLN A 116 -29.87 -13.32 4.14
C GLN A 116 -29.89 -14.18 2.87
N VAL A 117 -28.80 -14.15 2.09
CA VAL A 117 -28.69 -14.84 0.79
C VAL A 117 -27.56 -15.87 0.76
N LEU A 118 -26.56 -15.76 1.63
CA LEU A 118 -25.41 -16.68 1.76
C LEU A 118 -25.36 -17.27 3.18
N LEU A 119 -25.06 -18.58 3.28
CA LEU A 119 -24.91 -19.26 4.58
C LEU A 119 -23.71 -18.73 5.39
N ARG A 120 -22.60 -18.38 4.72
CA ARG A 120 -21.37 -17.93 5.38
C ARG A 120 -20.64 -16.83 4.59
N PRO A 121 -21.16 -15.59 4.60
CA PRO A 121 -20.53 -14.48 3.92
C PRO A 121 -19.40 -13.93 4.77
N GLU A 122 -18.16 -14.10 4.30
CA GLU A 122 -16.97 -13.52 4.89
C GLU A 122 -16.31 -12.66 3.82
N LEU A 123 -16.08 -11.38 4.14
CA LEU A 123 -15.63 -10.37 3.19
C LEU A 123 -14.71 -9.37 3.87
N THR A 124 -13.91 -8.71 3.05
CA THR A 124 -13.00 -7.63 3.44
C THR A 124 -13.18 -6.47 2.48
N LEU A 125 -13.16 -5.26 3.02
CA LEU A 125 -13.19 -4.01 2.27
C LEU A 125 -11.81 -3.36 2.31
N ARG A 126 -11.48 -2.66 1.23
CA ARG A 126 -10.22 -1.92 1.13
C ARG A 126 -10.44 -0.66 0.32
N ILE A 127 -9.88 0.46 0.75
CA ILE A 127 -10.00 1.71 -0.02
C ILE A 127 -8.99 1.67 -1.16
N VAL A 128 -9.49 1.66 -2.40
CA VAL A 128 -8.66 1.72 -3.61
C VAL A 128 -8.33 3.17 -3.95
N ARG A 129 -9.35 4.04 -3.85
CA ARG A 129 -9.20 5.47 -4.10
C ARG A 129 -10.01 6.21 -3.04
N MET A 130 -9.30 7.04 -2.30
CA MET A 130 -9.91 8.05 -1.43
C MET A 130 -10.20 9.28 -2.30
N SER A 131 -11.41 9.79 -2.19
CA SER A 131 -11.77 11.07 -2.78
C SER A 131 -10.90 12.16 -2.13
N PRO A 132 -10.25 13.05 -2.91
CA PRO A 132 -9.44 14.12 -2.34
C PRO A 132 -10.36 14.98 -1.47
N CYS A 133 -10.07 15.04 -0.18
CA CYS A 133 -10.77 15.95 0.73
C CYS A 133 -10.71 17.35 0.10
N LEU A 134 -11.89 17.93 -0.18
CA LEU A 134 -11.98 19.20 -0.86
C LEU A 134 -11.27 20.26 0.01
N ARG A 135 -10.13 20.75 -0.48
CA ARG A 135 -9.33 21.81 0.15
C ARG A 135 -10.19 23.07 0.21
N ARG A 136 -10.79 23.33 1.38
CA ARG A 136 -11.48 24.60 1.65
C ARG A 136 -10.41 25.70 1.65
N GLY A 137 -10.52 26.63 0.71
CA GLY A 137 -9.67 27.82 0.61
C GLY A 137 -9.93 28.81 1.73
#